data_AF-A0A2Z2MAK8-F1
#
_entry.id   AF-A0A2Z2MAK8-F1
#
_cell.length_a   1.000
_cell.length_b   1.000
_cell.length_c   1.000
_cell.angle_alpha   90.00
_cell.angle_beta   90.00
_cell.angle_gamma   90.00
#
_symmetry.space_group_name_H-M   'P 1'
#
loop_
_entity.id
_entity.type
_entity.pdbx_description
1 polymer ?
#
loop_
_entity_poly.entity_id
_entity_poly.type
_entity_poly.pdbx_seq_one_letter_code
_entity_poly.pdbx_strand_id
1 'polypeptide(L)'
;MLDPFGRKARETISEFGGIEDFLLKIPEYIDIEEALQRVSWKDEPPEDVLNMEDWKDLMTFYALLGALSISPYGFEMELVRDRNVEIYLRRIRDSQSLEELSLNVKRVDEKEIPERDRLILEKLGHMELGDEEREKLRIAYKMWLRHFLPLWDGNLKGIYIKNSWAYLRRDDVLSLWRKAFERNIERAVNLLYDLRDDLPGFYSELHERLSELAREQFKERIEAIGSVGAEPLRFDLFPPCVRRALSGVGSGLRNYAITVLLTSFLSYARICPNPPRRNVRIKDCVKDLSVIEREILPLIIEAGNRCSPPLFEDQPNEIKNIWYHLGFGFTEKPSIEDSGNTTWYFPPNCDKIRANAPELCRPDRFCRGIKNPLTYYLKRLYIERRKGEGKKEGKGEENE
;
A
#
# COMPACT_ATOMS: atom_id res chain seq x y z
N MET A 1 10.97 17.64 11.50
CA MET A 1 10.06 17.65 10.33
C MET A 1 8.67 17.21 10.79
N LEU A 2 7.61 17.93 10.39
CA LEU A 2 6.24 17.64 10.85
C LEU A 2 5.48 16.61 10.00
N ASP A 3 5.68 16.63 8.69
CA ASP A 3 5.01 15.72 7.76
C ASP A 3 5.93 15.44 6.55
N PRO A 4 6.35 14.18 6.32
CA PRO A 4 7.29 13.84 5.25
C PRO A 4 6.67 13.85 3.85
N PHE A 5 5.36 14.08 3.75
CA PHE A 5 4.62 14.34 2.52
C PHE A 5 4.12 15.78 2.42
N GLY A 6 4.41 16.60 3.43
CA GLY A 6 4.07 18.00 3.54
C GLY A 6 4.82 18.88 2.54
N ARG A 7 4.56 20.19 2.60
CA ARG A 7 5.15 21.14 1.65
C ARG A 7 6.68 21.20 1.77
N LYS A 8 7.17 21.36 3.00
CA LYS A 8 8.60 21.45 3.32
C LYS A 8 9.36 20.22 2.82
N ALA A 9 8.83 19.03 3.06
CA ALA A 9 9.43 17.78 2.60
C ALA A 9 9.58 17.71 1.07
N ARG A 10 8.57 18.15 0.32
CA ARG A 10 8.63 18.19 -1.15
C ARG A 10 9.64 19.20 -1.67
N GLU A 11 9.74 20.36 -1.03
CA GLU A 11 10.74 21.38 -1.36
C GLU A 11 12.14 20.80 -1.14
N THR A 12 12.42 20.19 0.02
CA THR A 12 13.70 19.52 0.29
C THR A 12 14.00 18.43 -0.74
N ILE A 13 13.08 17.50 -1.03
CA ILE A 13 13.33 16.44 -2.03
C ILE A 13 13.60 17.03 -3.43
N SER A 14 12.93 18.14 -3.78
CA SER A 14 13.15 18.81 -5.05
C SER A 14 14.55 19.41 -5.17
N GLU A 15 15.13 19.90 -4.07
CA GLU A 15 16.51 20.41 -4.04
C GLU A 15 17.55 19.32 -4.33
N PHE A 16 17.22 18.05 -4.06
CA PHE A 16 18.10 16.91 -4.34
C PHE A 16 18.03 16.39 -5.78
N GLY A 17 17.16 16.96 -6.63
CA GLY A 17 16.93 16.52 -8.02
C GLY A 17 15.59 15.78 -8.23
N GLY A 18 14.84 15.55 -7.16
CA GLY A 18 13.60 14.78 -7.17
C GLY A 18 13.72 13.46 -6.42
N ILE A 19 12.68 12.64 -6.46
CA ILE A 19 12.59 11.44 -5.61
C ILE A 19 13.60 10.35 -5.99
N GLU A 20 13.88 10.17 -7.29
CA GLU A 20 14.83 9.18 -7.78
C GLU A 20 16.25 9.52 -7.32
N ASP A 21 16.72 10.74 -7.59
CA ASP A 21 18.03 11.23 -7.14
C ASP A 21 18.15 11.24 -5.62
N PHE A 22 17.06 11.56 -4.91
CA PHE A 22 17.04 11.52 -3.45
C PHE A 22 17.29 10.11 -2.92
N LEU A 23 16.60 9.09 -3.47
CA LEU A 23 16.80 7.70 -3.06
C LEU A 23 18.20 7.18 -3.41
N LEU A 24 18.77 7.58 -4.55
CA LEU A 24 20.14 7.19 -4.91
C LEU A 24 21.18 7.73 -3.93
N LYS A 25 20.94 8.92 -3.35
CA LYS A 25 21.86 9.57 -2.41
C LYS A 25 21.75 9.08 -0.97
N ILE A 26 20.57 8.61 -0.53
CA ILE A 26 20.36 8.19 0.88
C ILE A 26 21.48 7.29 1.44
N PRO A 27 21.96 6.25 0.73
CA PRO A 27 23.01 5.37 1.24
C PRO A 27 24.37 6.05 1.49
N GLU A 28 24.59 7.24 0.92
CA GLU A 28 25.81 8.03 1.15
C GLU A 28 25.79 8.80 2.48
N TYR A 29 24.58 9.03 3.04
CA TYR A 29 24.38 9.89 4.21
C TYR A 29 23.87 9.14 5.44
N ILE A 30 23.19 8.00 5.25
CA ILE A 30 22.51 7.27 6.31
C ILE A 30 22.85 5.79 6.20
N ASP A 31 23.19 5.17 7.34
CA ASP A 31 23.38 3.72 7.41
C ASP A 31 22.08 2.95 7.72
N ILE A 32 22.14 1.62 7.65
CA ILE A 32 20.98 0.76 7.87
C ILE A 32 20.48 0.87 9.32
N GLU A 33 21.38 0.96 10.30
CA GLU A 33 21.01 0.99 11.70
C GLU A 33 20.31 2.32 12.05
N GLU A 34 20.75 3.44 11.49
CA GLU A 34 20.08 4.74 11.60
C GLU A 34 18.66 4.71 11.01
N ALA A 35 18.45 4.03 9.88
CA ALA A 35 17.11 3.85 9.32
C ALA A 35 16.23 2.95 10.21
N LEU A 36 16.80 1.89 10.80
CA LEU A 36 16.08 0.93 11.64
C LEU A 36 15.75 1.48 13.04
N GLN A 37 16.58 2.36 13.61
CA GLN A 37 16.32 3.06 14.89
C GLN A 37 14.94 3.74 14.90
N ARG A 38 14.49 4.20 13.73
CA ARG A 38 13.18 4.82 13.55
C ARG A 38 11.99 3.89 13.85
N VAL A 39 12.17 2.58 13.76
CA VAL A 39 11.08 1.58 13.88
C VAL A 39 11.33 0.48 14.90
N SER A 40 12.54 0.39 15.47
CA SER A 40 12.95 -0.69 16.37
C SER A 40 12.56 -0.51 17.84
N TRP A 41 11.99 0.64 18.22
CA TRP A 41 11.57 0.91 19.60
C TRP A 41 10.25 0.21 19.94
N LYS A 42 10.05 -0.11 21.23
CA LYS A 42 8.89 -0.87 21.72
C LYS A 42 7.71 0.02 22.09
N ASP A 43 7.91 0.93 23.04
CA ASP A 43 6.84 1.68 23.70
C ASP A 43 6.68 3.08 23.12
N GLU A 44 7.68 3.94 23.29
CA GLU A 44 7.66 5.33 22.83
C GLU A 44 8.83 5.63 21.88
N PRO A 45 8.64 6.55 20.92
CA PRO A 45 9.71 6.98 20.03
C PRO A 45 10.81 7.69 20.83
N PRO A 46 12.08 7.28 20.67
CA PRO A 46 13.15 7.88 21.45
C PRO A 46 13.44 9.33 21.02
N GLU A 47 14.02 10.11 21.95
CA GLU A 47 14.19 11.56 21.80
C GLU A 47 15.10 11.97 20.63
N ASP A 48 16.09 11.13 20.32
CA ASP A 48 16.97 11.28 19.16
C ASP A 48 16.19 11.18 17.84
N VAL A 49 15.20 10.28 17.77
CA VAL A 49 14.28 10.17 16.64
C VAL A 49 13.34 11.36 16.64
N LEU A 50 12.77 11.77 17.77
CA LEU A 50 11.82 12.89 17.83
C LEU A 50 12.45 14.22 17.41
N ASN A 51 13.69 14.48 17.84
CA ASN A 51 14.41 15.75 17.63
C ASN A 51 15.38 15.72 16.44
N MET A 52 15.27 14.71 15.56
CA MET A 52 16.10 14.56 14.37
C MET A 52 15.99 15.76 13.42
N GLU A 53 17.12 16.17 12.83
CA GLU A 53 17.17 17.22 11.81
C GLU A 53 16.29 16.86 10.60
N ASP A 54 15.68 17.87 9.99
CA ASP A 54 14.66 17.67 8.95
C ASP A 54 15.12 16.82 7.75
N TRP A 55 16.32 17.06 7.24
CA TRP A 55 16.86 16.32 6.10
C TRP A 55 17.13 14.86 6.48
N LYS A 56 17.67 14.62 7.67
CA LYS A 56 17.98 13.28 8.20
C LYS A 56 16.70 12.49 8.49
N ASP A 57 15.68 13.17 9.01
CA ASP A 57 14.35 12.61 9.21
C ASP A 57 13.71 12.15 7.90
N LEU A 58 13.82 12.95 6.85
CA LEU A 58 13.36 12.56 5.52
C LEU A 58 14.17 11.39 4.97
N MET A 59 15.50 11.43 5.03
CA MET A 59 16.32 10.35 4.49
C MET A 59 16.05 9.02 5.20
N THR A 60 15.98 8.98 6.54
CA THR A 60 15.62 7.76 7.28
C THR A 60 14.21 7.28 6.96
N PHE A 61 13.25 8.18 6.81
CA PHE A 61 11.88 7.81 6.42
C PHE A 61 11.80 7.24 4.99
N TYR A 62 12.42 7.90 4.02
CA TYR A 62 12.41 7.46 2.62
C TYR A 62 13.32 6.24 2.38
N ALA A 63 14.33 6.00 3.23
CA ALA A 63 15.08 4.74 3.28
C ALA A 63 14.12 3.55 3.50
N LEU A 64 13.26 3.66 4.53
CA LEU A 64 12.24 2.65 4.82
C LEU A 64 11.22 2.52 3.68
N LEU A 65 10.76 3.63 3.08
CA LEU A 65 9.85 3.55 1.93
C LEU A 65 10.47 2.84 0.72
N GLY A 66 11.76 3.08 0.46
CA GLY A 66 12.51 2.37 -0.58
C GLY A 66 12.63 0.88 -0.27
N ALA A 67 12.89 0.51 0.99
CA ALA A 67 12.91 -0.90 1.41
C ALA A 67 11.53 -1.57 1.21
N LEU A 68 10.44 -0.89 1.60
CA LEU A 68 9.07 -1.38 1.39
C LEU A 68 8.69 -1.53 -0.08
N SER A 69 9.37 -0.86 -1.00
CA SER A 69 9.14 -1.03 -2.44
C SER A 69 9.52 -2.42 -2.95
N ILE A 70 10.33 -3.18 -2.20
CA ILE A 70 10.72 -4.56 -2.55
C ILE A 70 9.55 -5.52 -2.32
N SER A 71 8.87 -5.38 -1.18
CA SER A 71 7.70 -6.18 -0.80
C SER A 71 6.58 -5.29 -0.28
N PRO A 72 5.75 -4.71 -1.17
CA PRO A 72 4.61 -3.92 -0.73
C PRO A 72 3.59 -4.78 0.01
N TYR A 73 2.94 -4.20 1.03
CA TYR A 73 1.78 -4.78 1.72
C TYR A 73 2.05 -6.00 2.63
N GLY A 74 3.22 -6.07 3.25
CA GLY A 74 3.55 -7.02 4.34
C GLY A 74 3.42 -6.44 5.76
N PHE A 75 3.91 -7.18 6.76
CA PHE A 75 4.00 -6.71 8.15
C PHE A 75 5.02 -5.58 8.32
N GLU A 76 6.01 -5.53 7.43
CA GLU A 76 7.02 -4.46 7.32
C GLU A 76 6.33 -3.12 7.06
N MET A 77 5.35 -3.10 6.15
CA MET A 77 4.56 -1.90 5.84
C MET A 77 3.76 -1.42 7.05
N GLU A 78 3.18 -2.35 7.82
CA GLU A 78 2.46 -2.04 9.05
C GLU A 78 3.39 -1.45 10.10
N LEU A 79 4.54 -2.10 10.35
CA LEU A 79 5.56 -1.62 11.27
C LEU A 79 6.01 -0.19 10.93
N VAL A 80 6.44 0.02 9.69
CA VAL A 80 6.92 1.34 9.24
C VAL A 80 5.81 2.38 9.36
N ARG A 81 4.59 2.07 8.93
CA ARG A 81 3.46 3.00 9.00
C ARG A 81 3.16 3.39 10.44
N ASP A 82 2.98 2.41 11.33
CA ASP A 82 2.48 2.67 12.69
C ASP A 82 3.52 3.42 13.53
N ARG A 83 4.79 3.01 13.44
CA ARG A 83 5.89 3.70 14.14
C ARG A 83 6.05 5.14 13.65
N ASN A 84 5.97 5.36 12.34
CA ASN A 84 6.06 6.72 11.80
C ASN A 84 4.85 7.58 12.14
N VAL A 85 3.65 7.02 12.14
CA VAL A 85 2.46 7.74 12.59
C VAL A 85 2.65 8.25 14.02
N GLU A 86 3.19 7.43 14.92
CA GLU A 86 3.42 7.86 16.30
C GLU A 86 4.46 8.99 16.40
N ILE A 87 5.60 8.84 15.72
CA ILE A 87 6.66 9.87 15.66
C ILE A 87 6.07 11.22 15.21
N TYR A 88 5.40 11.22 14.05
CA TYR A 88 4.88 12.47 13.50
C TYR A 88 3.70 13.00 14.29
N LEU A 89 2.80 12.17 14.82
CA LEU A 89 1.71 12.66 15.67
C LEU A 89 2.24 13.32 16.94
N ARG A 90 3.31 12.80 17.55
CA ARG A 90 3.95 13.44 18.70
C ARG A 90 4.44 14.84 18.34
N ARG A 91 5.23 14.97 17.27
CA ARG A 91 5.72 16.25 16.76
C ARG A 91 4.60 17.22 16.38
N ILE A 92 3.54 16.71 15.74
CA ILE A 92 2.39 17.52 15.33
C ILE A 92 1.61 18.02 16.53
N ARG A 93 1.42 17.18 17.57
CA ARG A 93 0.75 17.57 18.83
C ARG A 93 1.49 18.71 19.52
N ASP A 94 2.82 18.71 19.49
CA ASP A 94 3.65 19.74 20.13
C ASP A 94 3.81 21.00 19.25
N SER A 95 3.47 20.93 17.96
CA SER A 95 3.56 22.07 17.04
C SER A 95 2.45 23.09 17.22
N GLN A 96 2.81 24.37 17.25
CA GLN A 96 1.83 25.47 17.26
C GLN A 96 1.10 25.64 15.92
N SER A 97 1.73 25.30 14.79
CA SER A 97 1.16 25.47 13.45
C SER A 97 1.00 24.13 12.73
N LEU A 98 -0.13 23.98 12.03
CA LEU A 98 -0.47 22.80 11.24
C LEU A 98 -0.48 23.09 9.72
N GLU A 99 0.03 24.24 9.30
CA GLU A 99 0.01 24.67 7.89
C GLU A 99 1.02 23.91 7.02
N GLU A 100 2.06 23.32 7.62
CA GLU A 100 3.09 22.55 6.90
C GLU A 100 2.64 21.12 6.55
N LEU A 101 1.53 20.66 7.12
CA LEU A 101 1.00 19.32 6.88
C LEU A 101 0.62 19.14 5.41
N SER A 102 0.61 17.89 4.96
CA SER A 102 0.11 17.50 3.63
C SER A 102 -1.40 17.73 3.46
N LEU A 103 -2.11 18.08 4.54
CA LEU A 103 -3.51 18.44 4.53
C LEU A 103 -3.74 19.90 4.13
N ASN A 104 -4.81 20.16 3.37
CA ASN A 104 -5.25 21.51 3.03
C ASN A 104 -6.07 22.14 4.17
N VAL A 105 -5.47 22.25 5.37
CA VAL A 105 -6.08 22.87 6.55
C VAL A 105 -5.72 24.36 6.59
N LYS A 106 -6.66 25.18 7.08
CA LYS A 106 -6.44 26.59 7.39
C LYS A 106 -6.87 26.87 8.83
N ARG A 107 -6.29 27.89 9.47
CA ARG A 107 -6.83 28.43 10.71
C ARG A 107 -8.18 29.12 10.45
N VAL A 108 -9.03 29.09 11.47
CA VAL A 108 -10.32 29.77 11.48
C VAL A 108 -10.12 31.20 11.97
N ASP A 109 -10.63 32.18 11.23
CA ASP A 109 -10.65 33.56 11.67
C ASP A 109 -11.75 33.77 12.73
N GLU A 110 -11.54 34.70 13.67
CA GLU A 110 -12.43 34.90 14.82
C GLU A 110 -13.90 35.13 14.45
N LYS A 111 -14.16 35.75 13.29
CA LYS A 111 -15.48 36.17 12.83
C LYS A 111 -16.19 35.17 11.90
N GLU A 112 -15.56 34.05 11.56
CA GLU A 112 -16.15 33.10 10.61
C GLU A 112 -17.30 32.27 11.20
N ILE A 113 -17.17 31.91 12.47
CA ILE A 113 -18.18 31.18 13.22
C ILE A 113 -19.00 32.21 14.01
N PRO A 114 -20.34 32.26 13.84
CA PRO A 114 -21.18 33.13 14.64
C PRO A 114 -21.01 32.84 16.14
N GLU A 115 -20.98 33.88 16.98
CA GLU A 115 -20.75 33.72 18.42
C GLU A 115 -21.75 32.76 19.08
N ARG A 116 -23.01 32.81 18.66
CA ARG A 116 -24.06 31.90 19.14
C ARG A 116 -23.72 30.44 18.87
N ASP A 117 -23.20 30.14 17.68
CA ASP A 117 -22.83 28.77 17.30
C ASP A 117 -21.57 28.34 18.05
N ARG A 118 -20.58 29.24 18.18
CA ARG A 118 -19.35 28.97 18.93
C ARG A 118 -19.64 28.64 20.39
N LEU A 119 -20.56 29.34 21.04
CA LEU A 119 -20.95 29.09 22.42
C LEU A 119 -21.54 27.68 22.63
N ILE A 120 -22.30 27.18 21.64
CA ILE A 120 -22.86 25.82 21.64
C ILE A 120 -21.77 24.78 21.36
N LEU A 121 -20.97 25.01 20.32
CA LEU A 121 -19.97 24.06 19.81
C LEU A 121 -18.79 23.86 20.79
N GLU A 122 -18.29 24.96 21.35
CA GLU A 122 -17.16 24.96 22.29
C GLU A 122 -17.60 24.89 23.75
N LYS A 123 -18.91 24.77 24.01
CA LYS A 123 -19.50 24.67 25.36
C LYS A 123 -19.04 25.79 26.32
N LEU A 124 -18.84 27.00 25.81
CA LEU A 124 -18.27 28.13 26.56
C LEU A 124 -19.09 28.53 27.81
N GLY A 125 -20.37 28.17 27.88
CA GLY A 125 -21.23 28.41 29.04
C GLY A 125 -21.12 27.39 30.17
N HIS A 126 -20.38 26.30 29.99
CA HIS A 126 -20.24 25.25 31.01
C HIS A 126 -19.04 25.56 31.92
N MET A 127 -19.32 26.12 33.11
CA MET A 127 -18.29 26.47 34.10
C MET A 127 -17.62 25.24 34.76
N GLU A 128 -18.19 24.05 34.57
CA GLU A 128 -17.67 22.79 35.10
C GLU A 128 -16.50 22.23 34.27
N LEU A 129 -16.29 22.71 33.03
CA LEU A 129 -15.21 22.24 32.15
C LEU A 129 -13.89 22.91 32.53
N GLY A 130 -12.85 22.10 32.75
CA GLY A 130 -11.48 22.58 32.96
C GLY A 130 -10.86 23.19 31.70
N ASP A 131 -9.78 23.95 31.86
CA ASP A 131 -9.12 24.67 30.76
C ASP A 131 -8.63 23.73 29.64
N GLU A 132 -8.13 22.54 30.00
CA GLU A 132 -7.71 21.54 29.00
C GLU A 132 -8.87 21.00 28.16
N GLU A 133 -10.03 20.76 28.78
CA GLU A 133 -11.21 20.25 28.05
C GLU A 133 -11.76 21.32 27.12
N ARG A 134 -11.71 22.59 27.53
CA ARG A 134 -12.10 23.73 26.69
C ARG A 134 -11.20 23.86 25.47
N GLU A 135 -9.89 23.71 25.63
CA GLU A 135 -8.96 23.79 24.49
C GLU A 135 -9.18 22.62 23.50
N LYS A 136 -9.51 21.42 23.99
CA LYS A 136 -9.87 20.28 23.10
C LYS A 136 -11.15 20.52 22.30
N LEU A 137 -12.12 21.24 22.86
CA LEU A 137 -13.37 21.57 22.20
C LEU A 137 -13.25 22.74 21.21
N ARG A 138 -12.16 23.52 21.29
CA ARG A 138 -11.93 24.70 20.48
C ARG A 138 -11.86 24.38 18.99
N ILE A 139 -12.63 25.10 18.19
CA ILE A 139 -12.66 24.97 16.75
C ILE A 139 -11.66 25.97 16.16
N ALA A 140 -10.43 25.51 15.96
CA ALA A 140 -9.32 26.34 15.50
C ALA A 140 -9.03 26.20 14.00
N TYR A 141 -9.56 25.16 13.33
CA TYR A 141 -9.17 24.79 11.98
C TYR A 141 -10.36 24.61 11.05
N LYS A 142 -10.12 24.73 9.74
CA LYS A 142 -11.12 24.47 8.69
C LYS A 142 -10.50 23.80 7.47
N MET A 143 -11.29 22.98 6.79
CA MET A 143 -10.92 22.30 5.56
C MET A 143 -12.07 22.32 4.55
N TRP A 144 -11.78 22.55 3.27
CA TRP A 144 -12.80 22.58 2.22
C TRP A 144 -13.37 21.17 1.97
N LEU A 145 -14.69 21.05 1.76
CA LEU A 145 -15.38 19.74 1.77
C LEU A 145 -14.84 18.68 0.78
N ARG A 146 -14.44 19.00 -0.45
CA ARG A 146 -13.74 18.05 -1.39
C ARG A 146 -12.49 17.42 -0.79
N HIS A 147 -11.79 18.10 0.11
CA HIS A 147 -10.57 17.58 0.72
C HIS A 147 -10.90 16.79 2.00
N PHE A 148 -11.92 17.24 2.73
CA PHE A 148 -12.39 16.62 3.96
C PHE A 148 -13.13 15.29 3.72
N LEU A 149 -14.15 15.28 2.85
CA LEU A 149 -15.04 14.13 2.65
C LEU A 149 -14.31 12.83 2.25
N PRO A 150 -13.26 12.84 1.40
CA PRO A 150 -12.54 11.61 1.09
C PRO A 150 -11.80 11.01 2.28
N LEU A 151 -11.47 11.79 3.31
CA LEU A 151 -10.69 11.38 4.49
C LEU A 151 -11.57 11.14 5.73
N TRP A 152 -12.80 11.66 5.74
CA TRP A 152 -13.71 11.52 6.86
C TRP A 152 -14.50 10.21 6.79
N ASP A 153 -14.37 9.38 7.81
CA ASP A 153 -15.16 8.14 7.96
C ASP A 153 -16.20 8.25 9.09
N GLY A 154 -16.30 9.42 9.73
CA GLY A 154 -17.26 9.68 10.81
C GLY A 154 -18.61 10.18 10.29
N ASN A 155 -19.51 10.49 11.23
CA ASN A 155 -20.80 11.09 10.89
C ASN A 155 -20.64 12.62 10.68
N LEU A 156 -21.19 13.15 9.58
CA LEU A 156 -21.21 14.59 9.32
C LEU A 156 -22.03 15.38 10.36
N LYS A 157 -22.96 14.74 11.08
CA LYS A 157 -23.73 15.36 12.16
C LYS A 157 -22.85 15.95 13.27
N GLY A 158 -21.65 15.43 13.47
CA GLY A 158 -20.70 15.91 14.47
C GLY A 158 -19.80 17.05 14.02
N ILE A 159 -19.92 17.50 12.76
CA ILE A 159 -19.03 18.49 12.15
C ILE A 159 -19.82 19.74 11.78
N TYR A 160 -19.34 20.90 12.23
CA TYR A 160 -19.92 22.17 11.84
C TYR A 160 -19.51 22.49 10.39
N ILE A 161 -20.49 22.65 9.50
CA ILE A 161 -20.27 22.91 8.08
C ILE A 161 -20.91 24.24 7.72
N LYS A 162 -20.12 25.15 7.13
CA LYS A 162 -20.61 26.45 6.66
C LYS A 162 -19.82 26.87 5.42
N ASN A 163 -20.50 27.40 4.40
CA ASN A 163 -19.89 27.89 3.15
C ASN A 163 -18.92 26.89 2.49
N SER A 164 -19.28 25.60 2.48
CA SER A 164 -18.46 24.50 1.96
C SER A 164 -17.14 24.24 2.71
N TRP A 165 -17.00 24.77 3.92
CA TRP A 165 -15.93 24.45 4.86
C TRP A 165 -16.45 23.56 5.97
N ALA A 166 -15.71 22.48 6.26
CA ALA A 166 -15.81 21.74 7.51
C ALA A 166 -14.91 22.43 8.54
N TYR A 167 -15.49 22.79 9.67
CA TYR A 167 -14.79 23.38 10.80
C TYR A 167 -14.42 22.28 11.79
N LEU A 168 -13.17 22.29 12.24
CA LEU A 168 -12.48 21.16 12.83
C LEU A 168 -11.77 21.58 14.12
N ARG A 169 -11.82 20.71 15.12
CA ARG A 169 -10.96 20.77 16.30
C ARG A 169 -9.58 20.21 15.96
N ARG A 170 -8.62 20.41 16.84
CA ARG A 170 -7.26 19.88 16.66
C ARG A 170 -7.28 18.35 16.52
N ASP A 171 -8.04 17.64 17.34
CA ASP A 171 -8.15 16.18 17.29
C ASP A 171 -8.77 15.68 15.97
N ASP A 172 -9.74 16.42 15.41
CA ASP A 172 -10.32 16.09 14.11
C ASP A 172 -9.25 16.20 13.01
N VAL A 173 -8.39 17.22 13.07
CA VAL A 173 -7.25 17.38 12.15
C VAL A 173 -6.23 16.26 12.31
N LEU A 174 -5.87 15.87 13.54
CA LEU A 174 -4.93 14.77 13.79
C LEU A 174 -5.46 13.44 13.25
N SER A 175 -6.76 13.17 13.42
CA SER A 175 -7.43 11.99 12.87
C SER A 175 -7.43 11.97 11.33
N LEU A 176 -7.76 13.12 10.71
CA LEU A 176 -7.69 13.28 9.26
C LEU A 176 -6.25 13.13 8.74
N TRP A 177 -5.27 13.66 9.47
CA TRP A 177 -3.86 13.60 9.12
C TRP A 177 -3.37 12.16 9.12
N ARG A 178 -3.67 11.39 10.18
CA ARG A 178 -3.34 9.96 10.25
C ARG A 178 -3.81 9.23 8.99
N LYS A 179 -5.08 9.41 8.60
CA LYS A 179 -5.63 8.76 7.40
C LYS A 179 -4.98 9.23 6.11
N ALA A 180 -4.66 10.52 6.00
CA ALA A 180 -3.94 11.05 4.85
C ALA A 180 -2.53 10.47 4.76
N PHE A 181 -1.83 10.37 5.89
CA PHE A 181 -0.50 9.79 6.01
C PHE A 181 -0.49 8.31 5.60
N GLU A 182 -1.41 7.50 6.12
CA GLU A 182 -1.54 6.08 5.72
C GLU A 182 -1.70 5.93 4.20
N ARG A 183 -2.58 6.75 3.60
CA ARG A 183 -2.80 6.76 2.14
C ARG A 183 -1.58 7.23 1.37
N ASN A 184 -0.83 8.19 1.90
CA ASN A 184 0.36 8.71 1.27
C ASN A 184 1.51 7.69 1.28
N ILE A 185 1.71 6.94 2.38
CA ILE A 185 2.66 5.82 2.41
C ILE A 185 2.27 4.78 1.36
N GLU A 186 1.02 4.31 1.34
CA GLU A 186 0.59 3.32 0.35
C GLU A 186 0.84 3.80 -1.08
N ARG A 187 0.53 5.07 -1.36
CA ARG A 187 0.77 5.66 -2.68
C ARG A 187 2.26 5.75 -3.00
N ALA A 188 3.08 6.17 -2.05
CA ALA A 188 4.52 6.30 -2.23
C ALA A 188 5.16 4.94 -2.51
N VAL A 189 4.90 3.93 -1.68
CA VAL A 189 5.44 2.57 -1.88
C VAL A 189 5.04 2.00 -3.24
N ASN A 190 3.79 2.21 -3.68
CA ASN A 190 3.35 1.78 -5.02
C ASN A 190 4.06 2.51 -6.17
N LEU A 191 4.41 3.79 -5.99
CA LEU A 191 5.17 4.53 -6.99
C LEU A 191 6.62 4.03 -7.03
N LEU A 192 7.21 3.77 -5.87
CA LEU A 192 8.58 3.26 -5.75
C LEU A 192 8.72 1.81 -6.19
N TYR A 193 7.65 1.01 -6.14
CA TYR A 193 7.64 -0.39 -6.58
C TYR A 193 8.15 -0.56 -8.02
N ASP A 194 7.89 0.40 -8.90
CA ASP A 194 8.36 0.37 -10.28
C ASP A 194 9.86 0.64 -10.41
N LEU A 195 10.42 1.41 -9.47
CA LEU A 195 11.82 1.86 -9.42
C LEU A 195 12.71 0.89 -8.63
N ARG A 196 12.14 -0.10 -7.94
CA ARG A 196 12.84 -0.94 -6.95
C ARG A 196 14.11 -1.62 -7.48
N ASP A 197 14.15 -1.91 -8.78
CA ASP A 197 15.26 -2.61 -9.41
C ASP A 197 16.42 -1.68 -9.78
N ASP A 198 16.17 -0.38 -9.84
CA ASP A 198 17.18 0.65 -10.05
C ASP A 198 17.75 1.16 -8.71
N LEU A 199 17.18 0.72 -7.58
CA LEU A 199 17.63 1.09 -6.25
C LEU A 199 18.92 0.36 -5.83
N PRO A 200 19.84 1.03 -5.12
CA PRO A 200 21.05 0.42 -4.58
C PRO A 200 20.78 -0.79 -3.68
N GLY A 201 21.77 -1.69 -3.58
CA GLY A 201 21.69 -2.89 -2.74
C GLY A 201 21.38 -2.61 -1.26
N PHE A 202 21.70 -1.41 -0.78
CA PHE A 202 21.31 -0.86 0.53
C PHE A 202 19.84 -1.13 0.87
N TYR A 203 18.92 -0.93 -0.07
CA TYR A 203 17.49 -1.09 0.17
C TYR A 203 17.07 -2.55 0.34
N SER A 204 17.76 -3.47 -0.34
CA SER A 204 17.54 -4.92 -0.17
C SER A 204 18.00 -5.39 1.20
N GLU A 205 19.17 -4.94 1.63
CA GLU A 205 19.71 -5.26 2.95
C GLU A 205 18.84 -4.66 4.08
N LEU A 206 18.44 -3.39 3.93
CA LEU A 206 17.51 -2.74 4.84
C LEU A 206 16.17 -3.48 4.92
N HIS A 207 15.63 -3.93 3.79
CA HIS A 207 14.40 -4.71 3.76
C HIS A 207 14.54 -6.06 4.47
N GLU A 208 15.65 -6.78 4.31
CA GLU A 208 15.91 -8.04 5.00
C GLU A 208 15.90 -7.84 6.53
N ARG A 209 16.64 -6.85 7.03
CA ARG A 209 16.68 -6.51 8.47
C ARG A 209 15.32 -6.02 8.99
N LEU A 210 14.60 -5.22 8.19
CA LEU A 210 13.24 -4.78 8.52
C LEU A 210 12.26 -5.96 8.60
N SER A 211 12.42 -6.95 7.73
CA SER A 211 11.60 -8.17 7.74
C SER A 211 11.82 -8.99 9.01
N GLU A 212 13.07 -9.08 9.49
CA GLU A 212 13.40 -9.73 10.77
C GLU A 212 12.73 -9.00 11.94
N LEU A 213 12.84 -7.68 12.01
CA LEU A 213 12.17 -6.88 13.05
C LEU A 213 10.65 -7.05 13.02
N ALA A 214 10.04 -7.02 11.83
CA ALA A 214 8.60 -7.22 11.68
C ALA A 214 8.17 -8.63 12.12
N ARG A 215 8.98 -9.66 11.82
CA ARG A 215 8.72 -11.03 12.29
C ARG A 215 8.77 -11.17 13.79
N GLU A 216 9.71 -10.50 14.45
CA GLU A 216 9.80 -10.49 15.90
C GLU A 216 8.60 -9.75 16.53
N GLN A 217 8.29 -8.56 16.01
CA GLN A 217 7.21 -7.71 16.51
C GLN A 217 5.82 -8.33 16.36
N PHE A 218 5.58 -9.02 15.24
CA PHE A 218 4.27 -9.60 14.91
C PHE A 218 4.26 -11.13 14.98
N LYS A 219 5.19 -11.73 15.72
CA LYS A 219 5.37 -13.18 15.81
C LYS A 219 4.06 -13.94 16.05
N GLU A 220 3.30 -13.55 17.06
CA GLU A 220 2.03 -14.21 17.41
C GLU A 220 0.98 -14.09 16.30
N ARG A 221 0.90 -12.92 15.63
CA ARG A 221 -0.02 -12.70 14.50
C ARG A 221 0.40 -13.52 13.28
N ILE A 222 1.70 -13.60 13.00
CA ILE A 222 2.27 -14.41 11.91
C ILE A 222 2.01 -15.89 12.15
N GLU A 223 2.24 -16.38 13.37
CA GLU A 223 1.98 -17.77 13.77
C GLU A 223 0.49 -18.10 13.70
N ALA A 224 -0.39 -17.17 14.10
CA ALA A 224 -1.85 -17.34 14.02
C ALA A 224 -2.41 -17.33 12.60
N ILE A 225 -1.75 -16.66 11.65
CA ILE A 225 -2.14 -16.61 10.24
C ILE A 225 -1.68 -17.87 9.49
N GLY A 226 -0.76 -18.64 10.06
CA GLY A 226 -0.07 -19.71 9.36
C GLY A 226 0.99 -19.14 8.42
N SER A 227 2.00 -19.94 8.11
CA SER A 227 3.18 -19.59 7.32
C SER A 227 2.88 -18.61 6.18
N VAL A 228 3.70 -17.55 6.05
CA VAL A 228 3.68 -16.52 5.00
C VAL A 228 4.05 -17.11 3.62
N GLY A 229 3.32 -18.14 3.21
CA GLY A 229 3.45 -18.83 1.95
C GLY A 229 2.09 -18.91 1.29
N ALA A 230 2.04 -18.48 0.03
CA ALA A 230 1.19 -19.09 -0.97
C ALA A 230 -0.25 -19.42 -0.49
N GLU A 231 -1.00 -18.40 -0.04
CA GLU A 231 -2.40 -18.55 0.36
C GLU A 231 -3.26 -18.98 -0.85
N PRO A 232 -4.36 -19.72 -0.65
CA PRO A 232 -5.31 -20.03 -1.72
C PRO A 232 -5.79 -18.76 -2.43
N LEU A 233 -5.94 -18.84 -3.75
CA LEU A 233 -6.36 -17.71 -4.56
C LEU A 233 -7.77 -17.23 -4.18
N ARG A 234 -7.89 -15.94 -3.86
CA ARG A 234 -9.15 -15.26 -3.53
C ARG A 234 -9.71 -14.53 -4.75
N PHE A 235 -10.48 -15.26 -5.55
CA PHE A 235 -11.05 -14.77 -6.81
C PHE A 235 -11.91 -13.49 -6.65
N ASP A 236 -12.56 -13.33 -5.50
CA ASP A 236 -13.37 -12.15 -5.15
C ASP A 236 -12.55 -10.84 -5.02
N LEU A 237 -11.24 -10.98 -4.86
CA LEU A 237 -10.29 -9.89 -4.70
C LEU A 237 -9.51 -9.58 -5.97
N PHE A 238 -9.74 -10.31 -7.06
CA PHE A 238 -9.00 -10.12 -8.31
C PHE A 238 -9.31 -8.77 -8.99
N PRO A 239 -8.30 -8.16 -9.64
CA PRO A 239 -8.48 -6.91 -10.38
C PRO A 239 -9.47 -7.10 -11.54
N PRO A 240 -10.16 -6.02 -11.97
CA PRO A 240 -11.13 -6.09 -13.07
C PRO A 240 -10.57 -6.71 -14.36
N CYS A 241 -9.31 -6.45 -14.69
CA CYS A 241 -8.64 -6.99 -15.87
C CYS A 241 -8.45 -8.51 -15.82
N VAL A 242 -8.04 -9.05 -14.68
CA VAL A 242 -7.91 -10.50 -14.48
C VAL A 242 -9.27 -11.18 -14.43
N ARG A 243 -10.27 -10.60 -13.75
CA ARG A 243 -11.64 -11.15 -13.73
C ARG A 243 -12.23 -11.27 -15.12
N ARG A 244 -11.95 -10.30 -15.99
CA ARG A 244 -12.35 -10.33 -17.41
C ARG A 244 -11.60 -11.41 -18.19
N ALA A 245 -10.29 -11.52 -18.03
CA ALA A 245 -9.51 -12.59 -18.65
C ALA A 245 -10.03 -13.98 -18.24
N LEU A 246 -10.35 -14.20 -16.96
CA LEU A 246 -10.96 -15.44 -16.45
C LEU A 246 -12.34 -15.74 -17.05
N SER A 247 -13.08 -14.72 -17.46
CA SER A 247 -14.41 -14.87 -18.06
C SER A 247 -14.35 -15.27 -19.54
N GLY A 248 -13.15 -15.26 -20.14
CA GLY A 248 -12.96 -15.43 -21.58
C GLY A 248 -13.03 -14.10 -22.33
N VAL A 249 -12.36 -14.03 -23.48
CA VAL A 249 -12.31 -12.86 -24.36
C VAL A 249 -12.49 -13.25 -25.84
N GLY A 250 -12.71 -12.25 -26.69
CA GLY A 250 -12.81 -12.45 -28.14
C GLY A 250 -11.47 -12.77 -28.83
N SER A 251 -11.56 -13.18 -30.09
CA SER A 251 -10.46 -13.72 -30.92
C SER A 251 -9.19 -12.87 -30.96
N GLY A 252 -9.32 -11.54 -30.95
CA GLY A 252 -8.18 -10.62 -31.03
C GLY A 252 -7.36 -10.48 -29.75
N LEU A 253 -7.89 -10.87 -28.58
CA LEU A 253 -7.28 -10.58 -27.27
C LEU A 253 -6.86 -11.83 -26.50
N ARG A 254 -7.35 -13.01 -26.88
CA ARG A 254 -7.21 -14.26 -26.12
C ARG A 254 -5.76 -14.66 -25.84
N ASN A 255 -4.81 -14.50 -26.77
CA ASN A 255 -3.40 -14.85 -26.51
C ASN A 255 -2.83 -13.92 -25.42
N TYR A 256 -2.97 -12.61 -25.60
CA TYR A 256 -2.52 -11.66 -24.59
C TYR A 256 -3.23 -11.84 -23.23
N ALA A 257 -4.56 -12.01 -23.24
CA ALA A 257 -5.35 -12.13 -22.02
C ALA A 257 -5.02 -13.40 -21.23
N ILE A 258 -4.91 -14.53 -21.93
CA ILE A 258 -4.75 -15.85 -21.33
C ILE A 258 -3.28 -16.18 -21.11
N THR A 259 -2.46 -16.25 -22.17
CA THR A 259 -1.09 -16.75 -22.05
C THR A 259 -0.14 -15.74 -21.43
N VAL A 260 -0.34 -14.45 -21.67
CA VAL A 260 0.50 -13.39 -21.10
C VAL A 260 -0.02 -12.93 -19.73
N LEU A 261 -1.19 -12.28 -19.68
CA LEU A 261 -1.69 -11.64 -18.45
C LEU A 261 -2.14 -12.65 -17.39
N LEU A 262 -3.04 -13.58 -17.73
CA LEU A 262 -3.64 -14.46 -16.74
C LEU A 262 -2.62 -15.46 -16.19
N THR A 263 -1.81 -16.08 -17.05
CA THR A 263 -0.74 -17.00 -16.63
C THR A 263 0.23 -16.34 -15.67
N SER A 264 0.79 -15.19 -16.04
CA SER A 264 1.75 -14.47 -15.18
C SER A 264 1.07 -14.06 -13.87
N PHE A 265 -0.14 -13.48 -13.91
CA PHE A 265 -0.82 -13.03 -12.69
C PHE A 265 -1.10 -14.18 -11.71
N LEU A 266 -1.72 -15.27 -12.18
CA LEU A 266 -2.09 -16.39 -11.31
C LEU A 266 -0.84 -17.05 -10.71
N SER A 267 0.23 -17.20 -11.50
CA SER A 267 1.46 -17.80 -11.01
C SER A 267 2.09 -16.99 -9.89
N TYR A 268 2.30 -15.68 -10.06
CA TYR A 268 2.83 -14.84 -8.99
C TYR A 268 1.86 -14.74 -7.81
N ALA A 269 0.57 -14.49 -8.04
CA ALA A 269 -0.42 -14.34 -6.97
C ALA A 269 -0.53 -15.58 -6.07
N ARG A 270 -0.32 -16.78 -6.64
CA ARG A 270 -0.41 -18.06 -5.91
C ARG A 270 0.92 -18.51 -5.34
N ILE A 271 2.02 -18.39 -6.08
CA ILE A 271 3.32 -19.01 -5.74
C ILE A 271 4.25 -18.03 -5.04
N CYS A 272 4.39 -16.82 -5.57
CA CYS A 272 5.35 -15.83 -5.06
C CYS A 272 4.80 -14.41 -5.23
N PRO A 273 3.82 -13.98 -4.39
CA PRO A 273 3.16 -12.68 -4.54
C PRO A 273 4.12 -11.49 -4.41
N ASN A 274 5.13 -11.62 -3.55
CA ASN A 274 6.18 -10.62 -3.32
C ASN A 274 7.54 -11.23 -3.65
N PRO A 275 7.90 -11.32 -4.94
CA PRO A 275 9.19 -11.88 -5.33
C PRO A 275 10.31 -10.95 -4.84
N PRO A 276 11.31 -11.46 -4.10
CA PRO A 276 12.38 -10.62 -3.55
C PRO A 276 13.26 -9.98 -4.65
N ARG A 277 13.30 -10.57 -5.85
CA ARG A 277 14.08 -10.10 -7.02
C ARG A 277 13.33 -10.41 -8.32
N ARG A 278 13.62 -9.70 -9.42
CA ARG A 278 13.01 -9.96 -10.75
C ARG A 278 13.35 -11.33 -11.35
N ASN A 279 14.50 -11.91 -11.03
CA ASN A 279 15.00 -13.17 -11.62
C ASN A 279 14.67 -14.42 -10.79
N VAL A 280 13.69 -14.34 -9.89
CA VAL A 280 13.21 -15.50 -9.13
C VAL A 280 12.68 -16.55 -10.11
N ARG A 281 13.02 -17.82 -9.88
CA ARG A 281 12.48 -18.95 -10.63
C ARG A 281 11.43 -19.65 -9.79
N ILE A 282 10.49 -20.32 -10.45
CA ILE A 282 9.43 -21.08 -9.77
C ILE A 282 10.02 -22.14 -8.83
N LYS A 283 11.11 -22.83 -9.21
CA LYS A 283 11.78 -23.81 -8.35
C LYS A 283 12.37 -23.22 -7.06
N ASP A 284 12.60 -21.91 -7.01
CA ASP A 284 13.06 -21.23 -5.80
C ASP A 284 11.89 -21.01 -4.81
N CYS A 285 10.63 -21.21 -5.24
CA CYS A 285 9.42 -20.97 -4.44
C CYS A 285 8.58 -22.22 -4.16
N VAL A 286 8.63 -23.24 -5.02
CA VAL A 286 7.90 -24.51 -4.85
C VAL A 286 8.82 -25.72 -5.01
N LYS A 287 8.47 -26.82 -4.33
CA LYS A 287 9.22 -28.08 -4.37
C LYS A 287 8.90 -28.94 -5.59
N ASP A 288 7.68 -28.81 -6.11
CA ASP A 288 7.17 -29.58 -7.25
C ASP A 288 6.12 -28.77 -8.04
N LEU A 289 5.63 -29.34 -9.15
CA LEU A 289 4.68 -28.69 -10.04
C LEU A 289 3.21 -28.81 -9.58
N SER A 290 2.91 -29.45 -8.45
CA SER A 290 1.54 -29.76 -8.04
C SER A 290 0.66 -28.51 -7.91
N VAL A 291 1.20 -27.41 -7.39
CA VAL A 291 0.46 -26.14 -7.27
C VAL A 291 0.10 -25.60 -8.65
N ILE A 292 1.00 -25.72 -9.62
CA ILE A 292 0.76 -25.26 -10.99
C ILE A 292 -0.27 -26.16 -11.67
N GLU A 293 -0.07 -27.47 -11.62
CA GLU A 293 -0.93 -28.44 -12.31
C GLU A 293 -2.34 -28.53 -11.73
N ARG A 294 -2.49 -28.40 -10.40
CA ARG A 294 -3.77 -28.61 -9.72
C ARG A 294 -4.54 -27.32 -9.46
N GLU A 295 -3.86 -26.18 -9.33
CA GLU A 295 -4.51 -24.93 -8.94
C GLU A 295 -4.44 -23.84 -10.01
N ILE A 296 -3.33 -23.73 -10.76
CA ILE A 296 -3.13 -22.62 -11.71
C ILE A 296 -3.56 -23.00 -13.13
N LEU A 297 -3.03 -24.09 -13.69
CA LEU A 297 -3.33 -24.51 -15.07
C LEU A 297 -4.82 -24.72 -15.32
N PRO A 298 -5.60 -25.38 -14.44
CA PRO A 298 -7.02 -25.59 -14.70
C PRO A 298 -7.78 -24.28 -14.91
N LEU A 299 -7.42 -23.22 -14.16
CA LEU A 299 -8.02 -21.89 -14.31
C LEU A 299 -7.66 -21.24 -15.65
N ILE A 300 -6.42 -21.39 -16.09
CA ILE A 300 -5.94 -20.85 -17.39
C ILE A 300 -6.64 -21.58 -18.54
N ILE A 301 -6.70 -22.91 -18.47
CA ILE A 301 -7.34 -23.75 -19.49
C ILE A 301 -8.84 -23.43 -19.58
N GLU A 302 -9.53 -23.36 -18.44
CA GLU A 302 -10.95 -23.02 -18.41
C GLU A 302 -11.22 -21.62 -18.98
N ALA A 303 -10.40 -20.63 -18.64
CA ALA A 303 -10.51 -19.28 -19.18
C ALA A 303 -10.28 -19.24 -20.71
N GLY A 304 -9.31 -20.01 -21.22
CA GLY A 304 -9.08 -20.15 -22.66
C GLY A 304 -10.23 -20.85 -23.39
N ASN A 305 -10.88 -21.83 -22.75
CA ASN A 305 -12.05 -22.52 -23.30
C ASN A 305 -13.29 -21.61 -23.34
N ARG A 306 -13.39 -20.65 -22.42
CA ARG A 306 -14.44 -19.61 -22.43
C ARG A 306 -14.20 -18.53 -23.49
N CYS A 307 -13.03 -18.47 -24.13
CA CYS A 307 -12.76 -17.52 -25.20
C CYS A 307 -13.60 -17.83 -26.45
N SER A 308 -13.79 -16.81 -27.29
CA SER A 308 -14.56 -16.94 -28.53
C SER A 308 -13.70 -16.54 -29.75
N PRO A 309 -13.24 -17.50 -30.58
CA PRO A 309 -13.38 -18.95 -30.41
C PRO A 309 -12.44 -19.50 -29.32
N PRO A 310 -12.71 -20.71 -28.78
CA PRO A 310 -11.91 -21.34 -27.72
C PRO A 310 -10.41 -21.39 -28.08
N LEU A 311 -9.56 -20.91 -27.17
CA LEU A 311 -8.15 -20.65 -27.48
C LEU A 311 -7.38 -21.93 -27.82
N PHE A 312 -7.48 -22.96 -26.99
CA PHE A 312 -6.66 -24.16 -27.11
C PHE A 312 -7.18 -25.15 -28.16
N GLU A 313 -8.46 -25.03 -28.55
CA GLU A 313 -9.00 -25.78 -29.67
C GLU A 313 -8.51 -25.19 -31.01
N ASP A 314 -8.53 -23.86 -31.12
CA ASP A 314 -8.12 -23.16 -32.32
C ASP A 314 -6.58 -23.03 -32.45
N GLN A 315 -5.88 -22.92 -31.31
CA GLN A 315 -4.42 -22.79 -31.24
C GLN A 315 -3.82 -23.72 -30.16
N PRO A 316 -3.73 -25.05 -30.40
CA PRO A 316 -3.25 -26.02 -29.40
C PRO A 316 -1.83 -25.74 -28.86
N ASN A 317 -0.97 -25.15 -29.68
CA ASN A 317 0.40 -24.81 -29.29
C ASN A 317 0.47 -23.71 -28.21
N GLU A 318 -0.62 -22.97 -27.95
CA GLU A 318 -0.64 -21.95 -26.89
C GLU A 318 -0.48 -22.55 -25.48
N ILE A 319 -0.71 -23.85 -25.31
CA ILE A 319 -0.36 -24.55 -24.05
C ILE A 319 1.15 -24.48 -23.77
N LYS A 320 1.99 -24.59 -24.81
CA LYS A 320 3.45 -24.43 -24.68
C LYS A 320 3.83 -23.01 -24.30
N ASN A 321 3.06 -22.02 -24.77
CA ASN A 321 3.26 -20.62 -24.39
C ASN A 321 2.95 -20.37 -22.91
N ILE A 322 2.01 -21.09 -22.29
CA ILE A 322 1.79 -21.02 -20.84
C ILE A 322 3.08 -21.40 -20.12
N TRP A 323 3.65 -22.56 -20.44
CA TRP A 323 4.88 -23.03 -19.82
C TRP A 323 6.09 -22.13 -20.08
N TYR A 324 6.18 -21.60 -21.30
CA TYR A 324 7.17 -20.59 -21.65
C TYR A 324 7.09 -19.35 -20.74
N HIS A 325 5.87 -18.84 -20.50
CA HIS A 325 5.66 -17.68 -19.62
C HIS A 325 5.90 -17.99 -18.14
N LEU A 326 5.73 -19.25 -17.73
CA LEU A 326 6.08 -19.74 -16.39
C LEU A 326 7.58 -19.99 -16.21
N GLY A 327 8.39 -19.85 -17.26
CA GLY A 327 9.84 -19.99 -17.18
C GLY A 327 10.38 -21.41 -17.40
N PHE A 328 9.56 -22.33 -17.93
CA PHE A 328 9.94 -23.73 -18.15
C PHE A 328 10.41 -24.04 -19.58
N GLY A 329 10.49 -23.04 -20.45
CA GLY A 329 10.74 -23.26 -21.87
C GLY A 329 9.48 -23.61 -22.66
N PHE A 330 9.66 -23.75 -23.98
CA PHE A 330 8.58 -24.09 -24.90
C PHE A 330 8.39 -25.62 -24.95
N THR A 331 7.71 -26.17 -23.94
CA THR A 331 7.50 -27.61 -23.74
C THR A 331 6.05 -27.95 -23.41
N GLU A 332 5.64 -29.20 -23.64
CA GLU A 332 4.31 -29.72 -23.25
C GLU A 332 4.32 -30.40 -21.88
N LYS A 333 5.47 -30.93 -21.47
CA LYS A 333 5.64 -31.72 -20.25
C LYS A 333 6.88 -31.24 -19.50
N PRO A 334 6.78 -30.10 -18.80
CA PRO A 334 7.90 -29.61 -18.02
C PRO A 334 8.11 -30.47 -16.78
N SER A 335 9.35 -30.45 -16.29
CA SER A 335 9.74 -30.89 -14.97
C SER A 335 10.10 -29.67 -14.11
N ILE A 336 10.20 -29.84 -12.79
CA ILE A 336 10.63 -28.75 -11.91
C ILE A 336 12.06 -28.25 -12.25
N GLU A 337 12.90 -29.13 -12.78
CA GLU A 337 14.28 -28.81 -13.19
C GLU A 337 14.34 -27.87 -14.39
N ASP A 338 13.30 -27.89 -15.24
CA ASP A 338 13.18 -26.99 -16.40
C ASP A 338 12.92 -25.53 -15.98
N SER A 339 12.66 -25.26 -14.69
CA SER A 339 12.46 -23.91 -14.18
C SER A 339 13.74 -23.07 -14.34
N GLY A 340 13.64 -22.04 -15.18
CA GLY A 340 14.74 -21.15 -15.57
C GLY A 340 15.21 -21.34 -17.01
N ASN A 341 14.64 -22.30 -17.76
CA ASN A 341 14.90 -22.44 -19.20
C ASN A 341 14.41 -21.21 -20.00
N THR A 342 13.38 -20.53 -19.50
CA THR A 342 12.94 -19.21 -19.95
C THR A 342 12.72 -18.28 -18.77
N THR A 343 12.56 -16.99 -19.03
CA THR A 343 12.17 -16.02 -18.00
C THR A 343 10.78 -16.37 -17.45
N TRP A 344 10.62 -16.38 -16.12
CA TRP A 344 9.29 -16.35 -15.52
C TRP A 344 8.73 -14.94 -15.68
N TYR A 345 7.74 -14.78 -16.56
CA TYR A 345 7.26 -13.46 -16.96
C TYR A 345 6.41 -12.82 -15.87
N PHE A 346 6.83 -11.64 -15.43
CA PHE A 346 6.07 -10.83 -14.49
C PHE A 346 4.78 -10.28 -15.12
N PRO A 347 3.67 -10.13 -14.37
CA PRO A 347 2.42 -9.63 -14.92
C PRO A 347 2.58 -8.26 -15.57
N PRO A 348 2.00 -8.05 -16.77
CA PRO A 348 2.11 -6.76 -17.45
C PRO A 348 1.49 -5.66 -16.59
N ASN A 349 2.13 -4.50 -16.56
CA ASN A 349 1.61 -3.35 -15.84
C ASN A 349 0.32 -2.81 -16.49
N CYS A 350 -0.42 -1.99 -15.75
CA CYS A 350 -1.70 -1.42 -16.15
C CYS A 350 -1.59 -0.66 -17.48
N ASP A 351 -0.45 -0.04 -17.77
CA ASP A 351 -0.24 0.75 -18.99
C ASP A 351 -0.11 -0.16 -20.21
N LYS A 352 0.68 -1.25 -20.10
CA LYS A 352 0.77 -2.30 -21.12
C LYS A 352 -0.58 -2.96 -21.37
N ILE A 353 -1.37 -3.22 -20.32
CA ILE A 353 -2.72 -3.79 -20.47
C ILE A 353 -3.63 -2.80 -21.21
N ARG A 354 -3.62 -1.51 -20.87
CA ARG A 354 -4.42 -0.50 -21.59
C ARG A 354 -4.02 -0.35 -23.05
N ALA A 355 -2.73 -0.47 -23.37
CA ALA A 355 -2.24 -0.38 -24.73
C ALA A 355 -2.58 -1.61 -25.59
N ASN A 356 -2.41 -2.81 -25.06
CA ASN A 356 -2.54 -4.06 -25.84
C ASN A 356 -3.92 -4.72 -25.73
N ALA A 357 -4.64 -4.48 -24.62
CA ALA A 357 -5.96 -5.07 -24.36
C ALA A 357 -6.86 -4.09 -23.57
N PRO A 358 -7.20 -2.92 -24.14
CA PRO A 358 -7.98 -1.88 -23.46
C PRO A 358 -9.31 -2.38 -22.91
N GLU A 359 -9.94 -3.36 -23.57
CA GLU A 359 -11.23 -3.96 -23.17
C GLU A 359 -11.18 -4.70 -21.81
N LEU A 360 -9.99 -5.14 -21.41
CA LEU A 360 -9.76 -5.76 -20.09
C LEU A 360 -9.70 -4.70 -18.98
N CYS A 361 -9.23 -3.50 -19.28
CA CYS A 361 -9.04 -2.46 -18.27
C CYS A 361 -10.34 -1.68 -18.04
N ARG A 362 -11.18 -2.14 -17.09
CA ARG A 362 -12.28 -1.35 -16.53
C ARG A 362 -12.01 -1.01 -15.06
N PRO A 363 -11.32 0.10 -14.78
CA PRO A 363 -10.89 0.44 -13.43
C PRO A 363 -12.06 0.57 -12.45
N ASP A 364 -11.85 0.11 -11.22
CA ASP A 364 -12.75 0.37 -10.10
C ASP A 364 -12.10 1.29 -9.06
N ARG A 365 -12.78 1.53 -7.93
CA ARG A 365 -12.30 2.41 -6.87
C ARG A 365 -10.95 2.00 -6.29
N PHE A 366 -10.59 0.71 -6.36
CA PHE A 366 -9.33 0.19 -5.82
C PHE A 366 -8.19 0.30 -6.82
N CYS A 367 -8.45 0.55 -8.11
CA CYS A 367 -7.41 0.77 -9.12
C CYS A 367 -6.67 2.11 -8.97
N ARG A 368 -7.21 3.07 -8.21
CA ARG A 368 -6.62 4.40 -8.08
C ARG A 368 -5.22 4.32 -7.45
N GLY A 369 -4.22 4.83 -8.18
CA GLY A 369 -2.82 4.84 -7.75
C GLY A 369 -2.11 3.51 -7.89
N ILE A 370 -2.74 2.50 -8.52
CA ILE A 370 -2.14 1.18 -8.76
C ILE A 370 -1.71 1.05 -10.20
N LYS A 371 -0.46 0.64 -10.40
CA LYS A 371 0.15 0.47 -11.71
C LYS A 371 0.32 -1.00 -12.14
N ASN A 372 0.09 -1.97 -11.26
CA ASN A 372 0.20 -3.39 -11.59
C ASN A 372 -0.98 -4.23 -11.02
N PRO A 373 -1.56 -5.18 -11.78
CA PRO A 373 -2.62 -6.08 -11.30
C PRO A 373 -2.25 -6.89 -10.05
N LEU A 374 -0.99 -7.32 -9.92
CA LEU A 374 -0.52 -8.05 -8.75
C LEU A 374 -0.59 -7.16 -7.50
N THR A 375 -0.05 -5.94 -7.59
CA THR A 375 -0.15 -4.93 -6.52
C THR A 375 -1.59 -4.63 -6.13
N TYR A 376 -2.53 -4.62 -7.09
CA TYR A 376 -3.96 -4.51 -6.80
C TYR A 376 -4.44 -5.65 -5.91
N TYR A 377 -4.12 -6.89 -6.28
CA TYR A 377 -4.56 -8.07 -5.54
C TYR A 377 -3.99 -8.09 -4.12
N LEU A 378 -2.71 -7.76 -3.96
CA LEU A 378 -2.05 -7.66 -2.66
C LEU A 378 -2.69 -6.57 -1.79
N LYS A 379 -2.98 -5.39 -2.36
CA LYS A 379 -3.71 -4.34 -1.67
C LYS A 379 -5.09 -4.82 -1.20
N ARG A 380 -5.81 -5.58 -2.03
CA ARG A 380 -7.14 -6.10 -1.67
C ARG A 380 -7.05 -7.13 -0.54
N LEU A 381 -6.08 -8.05 -0.59
CA LEU A 381 -5.81 -8.99 0.49
C LEU A 381 -5.51 -8.24 1.79
N TYR A 382 -4.62 -7.25 1.73
CA TYR A 382 -4.26 -6.41 2.85
C TYR A 382 -5.46 -5.70 3.50
N ILE A 383 -6.31 -5.07 2.68
CA ILE A 383 -7.53 -4.40 3.16
C ILE A 383 -8.50 -5.39 3.82
N GLU A 384 -8.70 -6.58 3.24
CA GLU A 384 -9.60 -7.58 3.82
C GLU A 384 -9.05 -8.17 5.12
N ARG A 385 -7.72 -8.34 5.25
CA ARG A 385 -7.08 -8.73 6.51
C ARG A 385 -7.35 -7.69 7.61
N ARG A 386 -7.10 -6.41 7.34
CA ARG A 386 -7.38 -5.30 8.29
C ARG A 386 -8.85 -5.26 8.71
N LYS A 387 -9.80 -5.49 7.78
CA LYS A 387 -11.23 -5.53 8.11
C LYS A 387 -11.62 -6.74 8.96
N GLY A 388 -10.98 -7.89 8.73
CA GLY A 388 -11.19 -9.09 9.53
C GLY A 388 -10.72 -8.92 10.98
N GLU A 389 -9.63 -8.17 11.18
CA GLU A 389 -9.06 -7.85 12.49
C GLU A 389 -9.96 -6.88 13.27
N GLY A 390 -10.39 -5.76 12.66
CA GLY A 390 -11.28 -4.79 13.32
C GLY A 390 -12.67 -5.35 13.70
N LYS A 391 -13.11 -6.46 13.08
CA LYS A 391 -14.34 -7.18 13.47
C LYS A 391 -14.15 -8.14 14.65
N LYS A 392 -12.91 -8.59 14.93
CA LYS A 392 -12.61 -9.45 16.09
C LYS A 392 -12.47 -8.62 17.37
N GLU A 393 -11.88 -7.43 17.28
CA GLU A 393 -11.79 -6.50 18.41
C GLU A 393 -13.17 -5.95 18.81
N GLY A 394 -14.03 -5.61 17.85
CA GLY A 394 -15.39 -5.12 18.14
C GLY A 394 -16.40 -6.15 18.67
N LYS A 395 -16.01 -7.43 18.82
CA LYS A 395 -16.85 -8.47 19.46
C LYS A 395 -16.43 -8.77 20.91
N GLY A 396 -15.34 -8.16 21.38
CA GLY A 396 -14.89 -8.27 22.78
C GLY A 396 -15.59 -7.31 23.74
N GLU A 397 -16.24 -6.26 23.24
CA GLU A 397 -16.86 -5.20 24.07
C GLU A 397 -18.39 -5.31 24.20
N GLU A 398 -19.04 -6.34 23.62
CA GLU A 398 -20.50 -6.56 23.74
C GLU A 398 -20.89 -7.69 24.71
N ASN A 399 -19.94 -8.25 25.47
CA ASN A 399 -20.22 -9.20 26.56
C ASN A 399 -19.44 -8.81 27.83
N GLU A 400 -19.80 -7.70 28.44
CA GLU A 400 -19.70 -7.48 29.89
C GLU A 400 -21.07 -7.12 30.46
#